data_AF-A0AAV9MIP2-F1
#
_entry.id   AF-A0AAV9MIP2-F1
#
_cell.length_a   1.000
_cell.length_b   1.000
_cell.length_c   1.000
_cell.angle_alpha   90.00
_cell.angle_beta   90.00
_cell.angle_gamma   90.00
#
_symmetry.space_group_name_H-M   'P 1'
#
loop_
_entity.id
_entity.type
_entity.pdbx_description
1 polymer ?
#
loop_
_entity_poly.entity_id
_entity_poly.type
_entity_poly.pdbx_seq_one_letter_code
_entity_poly.pdbx_strand_id
1 'polypeptide(L)'
;MYANFLHNYPTLTPTLSSIHAFTSKNHFTPNLRTEPLFLHLQPKKSRIIINCAANSDGVKGAVNWAEILEKWSPKNFLGADKLFRAISGATSSPIAQYIPAPFTFVHSVDPRIKLAWLFTLVILPAKSNLVMRLSLVAYLAILSILVQPAQVWKDQLGRVTLLSGILFIMLGLSTDSAPSLISSRAPPHSMMGLPSFPASLEGYKYVVLKLGPLQLTRKGLSTATTSACLTFTIFQSASVFLSTTTPEQIAFALRWFISPLANLGVPVAEVILTLLLSLRFINLVFDEVRNVALGIVSRRINWQQMTMLETIDVFFTYIRRIFRNIFVHAEQISQAMIVRGFRGDSTTHKIFLSADSSSGVADYISISCLFGLIALVTLPKYLIQ
;
A
#
# COMPACT_ATOMS: atom_id res chain seq x y z
N MET A 1 -16.72 -15.24 -59.98
CA MET A 1 -18.15 -15.18 -59.61
C MET A 1 -18.21 -14.48 -58.26
N TYR A 2 -18.54 -13.20 -58.10
CA TYR A 2 -19.34 -12.26 -58.88
C TYR A 2 -18.67 -10.89 -58.76
N ALA A 3 -18.52 -10.20 -59.89
CA ALA A 3 -18.18 -8.78 -59.95
C ALA A 3 -19.48 -7.98 -60.17
N ASN A 4 -19.39 -6.66 -59.96
CA ASN A 4 -20.29 -5.59 -60.38
C ASN A 4 -21.25 -5.00 -59.34
N PHE A 5 -21.37 -3.67 -59.44
CA PHE A 5 -22.11 -2.69 -58.65
C PHE A 5 -21.34 -2.16 -57.41
N LEU A 6 -20.82 -0.94 -57.34
CA LEU A 6 -21.05 0.29 -58.09
C LEU A 6 -19.81 1.20 -57.98
N HIS A 7 -19.32 1.65 -59.13
CA HIS A 7 -18.43 2.80 -59.31
C HIS A 7 -19.29 3.92 -59.91
N ASN A 8 -19.16 5.17 -59.41
CA ASN A 8 -19.52 6.47 -60.02
C ASN A 8 -19.64 7.52 -58.89
N TYR A 9 -18.95 8.67 -58.80
CA TYR A 9 -18.15 9.57 -59.66
C TYR A 9 -17.26 10.47 -58.71
N PRO A 10 -16.61 11.56 -59.15
CA PRO A 10 -15.39 11.64 -59.97
C PRO A 10 -14.25 12.42 -59.26
N THR A 11 -13.05 12.27 -59.82
CA THR A 11 -11.78 12.92 -59.46
C THR A 11 -11.64 14.33 -60.04
N LEU A 12 -11.08 15.27 -59.28
CA LEU A 12 -10.44 16.49 -59.81
C LEU A 12 -9.23 16.84 -58.93
N THR A 13 -8.04 16.58 -59.48
CA THR A 13 -6.74 17.13 -59.06
C THR A 13 -6.54 18.53 -59.65
N PRO A 14 -5.71 19.41 -59.06
CA PRO A 14 -4.33 19.48 -59.54
C PRO A 14 -3.27 19.77 -58.47
N THR A 15 -2.03 19.57 -58.89
CA THR A 15 -0.75 19.61 -58.16
C THR A 15 -0.02 20.95 -58.25
N LEU A 16 0.82 21.23 -57.24
CA LEU A 16 2.13 21.91 -57.28
C LEU A 16 2.28 23.25 -58.04
N SER A 17 2.62 24.32 -57.30
CA SER A 17 3.77 25.18 -57.66
C SER A 17 4.20 26.10 -56.51
N SER A 18 5.50 26.22 -56.40
CA SER A 18 6.32 26.96 -55.45
C SER A 18 6.48 28.46 -55.79
N ILE A 19 6.91 29.23 -54.79
CA ILE A 19 7.90 30.34 -54.89
C ILE A 19 7.43 31.79 -55.22
N HIS A 20 7.83 32.67 -54.28
CA HIS A 20 8.20 34.10 -54.32
C HIS A 20 7.19 35.26 -54.54
N ALA A 21 7.03 36.01 -53.43
CA ALA A 21 7.34 37.44 -53.26
C ALA A 21 6.51 38.49 -54.00
N PHE A 22 5.74 39.27 -53.23
CA PHE A 22 5.55 40.69 -53.53
C PHE A 22 5.57 41.53 -52.25
N THR A 23 6.39 42.55 -52.30
CA THR A 23 6.69 43.54 -51.27
C THR A 23 5.55 44.54 -51.09
N SER A 24 5.31 45.03 -49.87
CA SER A 24 4.80 46.39 -49.66
C SER A 24 5.10 46.87 -48.24
N LYS A 25 5.98 47.88 -48.16
CA LYS A 25 6.06 48.83 -47.04
C LYS A 25 4.80 49.68 -47.08
N ASN A 26 4.13 49.86 -45.94
CA ASN A 26 3.59 51.16 -45.56
C ASN A 26 3.37 51.22 -44.05
N HIS A 27 4.10 52.15 -43.43
CA HIS A 27 3.96 52.61 -42.07
C HIS A 27 2.59 53.29 -41.90
N PHE A 28 1.78 52.85 -40.95
CA PHE A 28 0.70 53.68 -40.41
C PHE A 28 0.46 53.30 -38.94
N THR A 29 0.77 54.24 -38.04
CA THR A 29 0.52 54.15 -36.60
C THR A 29 -0.74 54.94 -36.25
N PRO A 30 -1.78 54.32 -35.67
CA PRO A 30 -2.74 55.04 -34.86
C PRO A 30 -2.44 54.81 -33.38
N ASN A 31 -2.14 55.91 -32.71
CA ASN A 31 -1.98 56.05 -31.27
C ASN A 31 -3.35 55.90 -30.60
N LEU A 32 -3.64 54.75 -30.00
CA LEU A 32 -4.81 54.53 -29.14
C LEU A 32 -4.33 54.17 -27.74
N ARG A 33 -4.32 55.21 -26.91
CA ARG A 33 -4.10 55.18 -25.46
C ARG A 33 -5.25 54.37 -24.83
N THR A 34 -5.05 53.08 -24.63
CA THR A 34 -5.97 52.23 -23.86
C THR A 34 -5.72 52.48 -22.37
N GLU A 35 -6.51 53.37 -21.79
CA GLU A 35 -6.73 53.46 -20.35
C GLU A 35 -7.12 52.07 -19.81
N PRO A 36 -6.42 51.50 -18.82
CA PRO A 36 -6.86 50.26 -18.21
C PRO A 36 -8.14 50.55 -17.41
N LEU A 37 -9.24 49.92 -17.80
CA LEU A 37 -10.49 49.86 -17.04
C LEU A 37 -10.21 49.28 -15.64
N PHE A 38 -9.95 50.15 -14.68
CA PHE A 38 -9.81 49.80 -13.27
C PHE A 38 -11.22 49.52 -12.73
N LEU A 39 -11.68 48.28 -12.88
CA LEU A 39 -12.82 47.78 -12.11
C LEU A 39 -12.38 47.70 -10.65
N HIS A 40 -12.75 48.73 -9.89
CA HIS A 40 -12.55 48.82 -8.44
C HIS A 40 -13.47 47.83 -7.72
N LEU A 41 -13.13 46.54 -7.80
CA LEU A 41 -13.72 45.49 -6.95
C LEU A 41 -13.12 45.64 -5.56
N GLN A 42 -13.81 46.41 -4.71
CA GLN A 42 -13.61 46.42 -3.27
C GLN A 42 -13.63 44.97 -2.75
N PRO A 43 -12.55 44.45 -2.15
CA PRO A 43 -12.58 43.12 -1.55
C PRO A 43 -13.49 43.18 -0.32
N LYS A 44 -14.76 42.79 -0.49
CA LYS A 44 -15.64 42.54 0.65
C LYS A 44 -15.05 41.36 1.42
N LYS A 45 -14.29 41.66 2.47
CA LYS A 45 -13.89 40.72 3.52
C LYS A 45 -15.17 40.10 4.09
N SER A 46 -15.62 38.99 3.51
CA SER A 46 -16.55 38.10 4.19
C SER A 46 -15.75 37.44 5.31
N ARG A 47 -15.72 38.09 6.48
CA ARG A 47 -15.46 37.37 7.73
C ARG A 47 -16.54 36.31 7.80
N ILE A 48 -16.17 35.07 7.50
CA ILE A 48 -16.97 33.91 7.85
C ILE A 48 -16.93 33.86 9.38
N ILE A 49 -17.90 34.52 10.01
CA ILE A 49 -18.16 34.35 11.43
C ILE A 49 -18.80 32.98 11.53
N ILE A 50 -18.01 31.99 11.94
CA ILE A 50 -18.53 30.72 12.39
C ILE A 50 -19.21 31.02 13.72
N ASN A 51 -20.52 31.26 13.69
CA ASN A 51 -21.32 31.29 14.91
C ASN A 51 -21.41 29.85 15.41
N CYS A 52 -20.51 29.49 16.32
CA CYS A 52 -20.70 28.35 17.19
C CYS A 52 -21.89 28.67 18.08
N ALA A 53 -23.01 27.97 17.88
CA ALA A 53 -24.11 27.99 18.84
C ALA A 53 -23.58 27.41 20.16
N ALA A 54 -23.32 28.31 21.12
CA ALA A 54 -23.12 27.93 22.51
C ALA A 54 -24.48 27.46 23.02
N ASN A 55 -24.70 26.15 23.07
CA ASN A 55 -25.79 25.59 23.84
C ASN A 55 -25.38 25.71 25.31
N SER A 56 -25.87 26.75 25.97
CA SER A 56 -25.75 26.91 27.41
C SER A 56 -26.75 25.97 28.07
N ASP A 57 -26.30 24.83 28.57
CA ASP A 57 -27.02 24.11 29.62
C ASP A 57 -26.03 23.32 30.48
N GLY A 58 -26.00 23.71 31.76
CA GLY A 58 -25.82 22.82 32.91
C GLY A 58 -24.61 21.88 32.95
N VAL A 59 -23.67 22.20 33.83
CA VAL A 59 -22.71 21.27 34.42
C VAL A 59 -23.39 19.96 34.85
N LYS A 60 -23.04 18.85 34.21
CA LYS A 60 -22.85 17.51 34.80
C LYS A 60 -22.04 16.65 33.84
N GLY A 61 -20.78 16.40 34.20
CA GLY A 61 -19.90 15.47 33.50
C GLY A 61 -20.39 14.03 33.67
N ALA A 62 -21.12 13.55 32.67
CA ALA A 62 -21.29 12.14 32.42
C ALA A 62 -20.99 11.92 30.93
N VAL A 63 -19.90 11.22 30.63
CA VAL A 63 -19.59 10.78 29.28
C VAL A 63 -20.70 9.83 28.87
N ASN A 64 -21.61 10.33 28.03
CA ASN A 64 -22.83 9.62 27.67
C ASN A 64 -22.46 8.56 26.63
N TRP A 65 -22.14 7.36 27.12
CA TRP A 65 -21.71 6.22 26.31
C TRP A 65 -22.72 5.88 25.21
N ALA A 66 -24.01 6.16 25.43
CA ALA A 66 -25.06 5.98 24.43
C ALA A 66 -24.83 6.83 23.17
N GLU A 67 -24.37 8.07 23.31
CA GLU A 67 -24.14 9.01 22.19
C GLU A 67 -22.88 8.64 21.39
N ILE A 68 -21.85 8.14 22.08
CA ILE A 68 -20.62 7.59 21.47
C ILE A 68 -20.91 6.24 20.79
N LEU A 69 -21.76 5.40 21.38
CA LEU A 69 -22.22 4.13 20.79
C LEU A 69 -23.14 4.35 19.59
N GLU A 70 -23.98 5.38 19.59
CA GLU A 70 -24.78 5.77 18.42
C GLU A 70 -23.91 6.27 17.27
N LYS A 71 -22.84 7.01 17.61
CA LYS A 71 -21.79 7.40 16.66
C LYS A 71 -20.99 6.21 16.12
N TRP A 72 -20.89 5.12 16.89
CA TRP A 72 -20.26 3.85 16.51
C TRP A 72 -21.23 2.83 15.89
N SER A 73 -22.52 3.16 15.74
CA SER A 73 -23.54 2.26 15.21
C SER A 73 -23.38 2.06 13.70
N PRO A 74 -23.33 0.80 13.19
CA PRO A 74 -23.10 0.50 11.77
C PRO A 74 -24.20 1.03 10.85
N LYS A 75 -25.38 1.38 11.39
CA LYS A 75 -26.48 1.99 10.62
C LYS A 75 -26.15 3.38 10.07
N ASN A 76 -25.32 4.16 10.79
CA ASN A 76 -24.90 5.49 10.36
C ASN A 76 -23.72 5.50 9.37
N PHE A 77 -23.10 4.33 9.16
CA PHE A 77 -21.98 4.11 8.24
C PHE A 77 -22.44 3.76 6.80
N LEU A 78 -23.68 3.31 6.64
CA LEU A 78 -24.27 2.85 5.38
C LEU A 78 -25.04 3.92 4.59
N GLY A 79 -24.84 5.21 4.90
CA GLY A 79 -25.32 6.28 4.02
C GLY A 79 -24.55 6.22 2.70
N ALA A 80 -25.23 6.01 1.58
CA ALA A 80 -24.60 5.91 0.27
C ALA A 80 -23.80 7.17 -0.07
N ASP A 81 -24.24 8.35 0.37
CA ASP A 81 -23.51 9.61 0.30
C ASP A 81 -22.18 9.59 1.05
N LYS A 82 -22.15 9.04 2.27
CA LYS A 82 -20.93 8.88 3.07
C LYS A 82 -20.00 7.84 2.47
N LEU A 83 -20.54 6.78 1.87
CA LEU A 83 -19.77 5.76 1.16
C LEU A 83 -19.12 6.35 -0.11
N PHE A 84 -19.88 7.04 -0.96
CA PHE A 84 -19.31 7.70 -2.15
C PHE A 84 -18.33 8.81 -1.77
N ARG A 85 -18.59 9.57 -0.70
CA ARG A 85 -17.67 10.59 -0.19
C ARG A 85 -16.41 9.97 0.42
N ALA A 86 -16.54 8.86 1.16
CA ALA A 86 -15.41 8.10 1.69
C ALA A 86 -14.61 7.44 0.57
N ILE A 87 -15.23 6.95 -0.49
CA ILE A 87 -14.53 6.46 -1.69
C ILE A 87 -13.82 7.62 -2.38
N SER A 88 -14.48 8.76 -2.59
CA SER A 88 -13.84 9.93 -3.20
C SER A 88 -12.65 10.46 -2.38
N GLY A 89 -12.74 10.39 -1.05
CA GLY A 89 -11.68 10.76 -0.11
C GLY A 89 -10.59 9.69 0.06
N ALA A 90 -10.93 8.41 0.11
CA ALA A 90 -9.98 7.31 0.20
C ALA A 90 -9.16 7.17 -1.10
N THR A 91 -9.77 7.43 -2.25
CA THR A 91 -9.07 7.53 -3.54
C THR A 91 -8.17 8.78 -3.61
N SER A 92 -8.31 9.76 -2.71
CA SER A 92 -7.38 10.89 -2.58
C SER A 92 -6.21 10.62 -1.63
N SER A 93 -6.28 9.52 -0.86
CA SER A 93 -5.13 9.01 -0.11
C SER A 93 -4.25 8.21 -1.07
N PRO A 94 -2.97 8.58 -1.26
CA PRO A 94 -2.07 7.82 -2.12
C PRO A 94 -1.84 6.43 -1.51
N ILE A 95 -2.63 5.46 -1.95
CA ILE A 95 -2.64 4.08 -1.45
C ILE A 95 -1.34 3.30 -1.78
N ALA A 96 -0.39 3.93 -2.47
CA ALA A 96 0.92 3.40 -2.80
C ALA A 96 1.95 4.55 -2.78
N GLN A 97 2.30 5.04 -1.59
CA GLN A 97 3.15 6.20 -1.48
C GLN A 97 4.63 5.80 -1.49
N TYR A 98 5.15 5.58 -2.69
CA TYR A 98 6.56 5.79 -2.95
C TYR A 98 6.93 7.21 -2.53
N ILE A 99 8.00 7.37 -1.76
CA ILE A 99 8.46 8.66 -1.25
C ILE A 99 9.67 9.09 -2.07
N PRO A 100 9.54 10.05 -3.00
CA PRO A 100 10.65 10.41 -3.88
C PRO A 100 11.78 11.19 -3.19
N ALA A 101 11.50 11.81 -2.04
CA ALA A 101 12.47 12.64 -1.32
C ALA A 101 12.36 12.43 0.21
N PRO A 102 13.48 12.37 0.96
CA PRO A 102 14.88 12.54 0.53
C PRO A 102 15.45 11.33 -0.23
N PHE A 103 16.33 11.59 -1.20
CA PHE A 103 17.04 10.52 -1.92
C PHE A 103 18.07 9.89 -1.00
N THR A 104 17.72 8.75 -0.40
CA THR A 104 18.65 7.97 0.44
C THR A 104 19.31 6.87 -0.38
N PHE A 105 20.43 6.36 0.13
CA PHE A 105 21.16 5.24 -0.46
C PHE A 105 20.23 4.06 -0.84
N VAL A 106 19.24 3.77 0.01
CA VAL A 106 18.28 2.69 -0.26
C VAL A 106 17.44 2.96 -1.50
N HIS A 107 17.12 4.21 -1.86
CA HIS A 107 16.39 4.51 -3.10
C HIS A 107 17.18 4.10 -4.35
N SER A 108 18.50 4.24 -4.32
CA SER A 108 19.40 3.92 -5.45
C SER A 108 19.67 2.43 -5.69
N VAL A 109 19.31 1.57 -4.73
CA VAL A 109 19.54 0.11 -4.84
C VAL A 109 18.59 -0.52 -5.85
N ASP A 110 19.09 -1.51 -6.58
CA ASP A 110 18.30 -2.29 -7.52
C ASP A 110 17.04 -2.91 -6.87
N PRO A 111 15.86 -2.83 -7.50
CA PRO A 111 14.60 -3.31 -6.92
C PRO A 111 14.57 -4.83 -6.73
N ARG A 112 15.38 -5.58 -7.50
CA ARG A 112 15.53 -7.04 -7.35
C ARG A 112 16.19 -7.39 -6.00
N ILE A 113 17.23 -6.64 -5.63
CA ILE A 113 17.96 -6.82 -4.37
C ILE A 113 17.05 -6.43 -3.20
N LYS A 114 16.32 -5.31 -3.31
CA LYS A 114 15.31 -4.91 -2.32
C LYS A 114 14.26 -5.98 -2.08
N LEU A 115 13.75 -6.60 -3.14
CA LEU A 115 12.77 -7.68 -3.04
C LEU A 115 13.37 -8.94 -2.40
N ALA A 116 14.60 -9.32 -2.75
CA ALA A 116 15.32 -10.41 -2.10
C ALA A 116 15.56 -10.13 -0.60
N TRP A 117 15.88 -8.88 -0.27
CA TRP A 117 16.06 -8.42 1.11
C TRP A 117 14.76 -8.52 1.91
N LEU A 118 13.62 -8.11 1.32
CA LEU A 118 12.30 -8.28 1.93
C LEU A 118 11.99 -9.75 2.23
N PHE A 119 12.17 -10.66 1.26
CA PHE A 119 11.95 -12.10 1.49
C PHE A 119 12.86 -12.66 2.58
N THR A 120 14.12 -12.25 2.58
CA THR A 120 15.09 -12.65 3.61
C THR A 120 14.62 -12.21 4.99
N LEU A 121 14.22 -10.95 5.16
CA LEU A 121 13.74 -10.44 6.45
C LEU A 121 12.43 -11.04 6.93
N VAL A 122 11.59 -11.55 6.03
CA VAL A 122 10.39 -12.29 6.42
C VAL A 122 10.74 -13.68 6.95
N ILE A 123 11.68 -14.39 6.31
CA ILE A 123 12.03 -15.77 6.67
C ILE A 123 12.98 -15.82 7.89
N LEU A 124 13.89 -14.87 8.01
CA LEU A 124 15.00 -14.91 8.96
C LEU A 124 14.55 -14.91 10.45
N PRO A 125 13.56 -14.11 10.89
CA PRO A 125 13.05 -14.16 12.26
C PRO A 125 12.46 -15.51 12.64
N ALA A 126 11.83 -16.21 11.68
CA ALA A 126 11.21 -17.51 11.94
C ALA A 126 12.25 -18.56 12.38
N LYS A 127 13.45 -18.52 11.78
CA LYS A 127 14.55 -19.44 12.14
C LYS A 127 15.42 -18.93 13.29
N SER A 128 15.29 -17.69 13.73
CA SER A 128 16.27 -17.03 14.62
C SER A 128 16.05 -17.29 16.12
N ASN A 129 17.12 -17.19 16.92
CA ASN A 129 17.06 -17.15 18.38
C ASN A 129 16.46 -15.82 18.88
N LEU A 130 15.99 -15.79 20.14
CA LEU A 130 15.34 -14.61 20.75
C LEU A 130 16.18 -13.34 20.70
N VAL A 131 17.46 -13.43 21.10
CA VAL A 131 18.39 -12.29 21.09
C VAL A 131 18.56 -11.73 19.68
N MET A 132 18.77 -12.61 18.71
CA MET A 132 18.93 -12.25 17.31
C MET A 132 17.67 -11.62 16.70
N ARG A 133 16.47 -12.03 17.14
CA ARG A 133 15.21 -11.38 16.73
C ARG A 133 15.13 -9.93 17.22
N LEU A 134 15.53 -9.68 18.47
CA LEU A 134 15.58 -8.32 19.02
C LEU A 134 16.62 -7.45 18.29
N SER A 135 17.78 -8.02 17.96
CA SER A 135 18.78 -7.31 17.13
C SER A 135 18.23 -6.95 15.75
N LEU A 136 17.44 -7.83 15.13
CA LEU A 136 16.83 -7.61 13.82
C LEU A 136 15.75 -6.53 13.86
N VAL A 137 14.93 -6.50 14.93
CA VAL A 137 13.98 -5.42 15.23
C VAL A 137 14.70 -4.08 15.37
N ALA A 138 15.78 -4.03 16.16
CA ALA A 138 16.58 -2.82 16.35
C ALA A 138 17.21 -2.33 15.04
N TYR A 139 17.79 -3.25 14.25
CA TYR A 139 18.35 -2.96 12.93
C TYR A 139 17.30 -2.34 11.99
N LEU A 140 16.09 -2.91 11.93
CA LEU A 140 15.02 -2.36 11.08
C LEU A 140 14.48 -1.01 11.55
N ALA A 141 14.40 -0.80 12.87
CA ALA A 141 14.01 0.49 13.43
C ALA A 141 15.04 1.57 13.05
N ILE A 142 16.34 1.26 13.19
CA ILE A 142 17.42 2.17 12.79
C ILE A 142 17.38 2.45 11.29
N LEU A 143 17.22 1.41 10.46
CA LEU A 143 17.12 1.58 9.01
C LEU A 143 15.93 2.46 8.62
N SER A 144 14.77 2.30 9.26
CA SER A 144 13.58 3.13 9.03
C SER A 144 13.85 4.60 9.33
N ILE A 145 14.54 4.89 10.44
CA ILE A 145 14.92 6.25 10.85
C ILE A 145 15.88 6.88 9.84
N LEU A 146 16.81 6.10 9.27
CA LEU A 146 17.78 6.58 8.29
C LEU A 146 17.18 6.80 6.90
N VAL A 147 16.22 5.98 6.50
CA VAL A 147 15.68 5.97 5.13
C VAL A 147 14.54 6.97 4.95
N GLN A 148 13.69 7.14 5.96
CA GLN A 148 12.42 7.85 5.83
C GLN A 148 12.44 9.22 6.53
N PRO A 149 11.72 10.23 6.02
CA PRO A 149 11.65 11.54 6.67
C PRO A 149 10.96 11.46 8.03
N ALA A 150 11.32 12.40 8.93
CA ALA A 150 10.92 12.38 10.34
C ALA A 150 9.41 12.30 10.60
N GLN A 151 8.60 12.82 9.68
CA GLN A 151 7.14 12.80 9.78
C GLN A 151 6.57 11.41 9.52
N VAL A 152 7.11 10.68 8.54
CA VAL A 152 6.56 9.39 8.10
C VAL A 152 6.99 8.26 9.02
N TRP A 153 8.27 8.20 9.40
CA TRP A 153 8.76 7.08 10.20
C TRP A 153 8.17 7.08 11.61
N LYS A 154 7.94 8.24 12.22
CA LYS A 154 7.34 8.32 13.57
C LYS A 154 5.94 7.72 13.60
N ASP A 155 5.12 8.11 12.62
CA ASP A 155 3.75 7.63 12.49
C ASP A 155 3.70 6.13 12.17
N GLN A 156 4.56 5.68 11.25
CA GLN A 156 4.62 4.28 10.84
C GLN A 156 5.17 3.38 11.95
N LEU A 157 6.34 3.72 12.50
CA LEU A 157 6.99 2.95 13.55
C LEU A 157 6.14 2.96 14.82
N GLY A 158 5.46 4.07 15.13
CA GLY A 158 4.52 4.17 16.24
C GLY A 158 3.34 3.19 16.09
N ARG A 159 2.69 3.17 14.92
CA ARG A 159 1.57 2.23 14.65
C ARG A 159 2.01 0.77 14.70
N VAL A 160 3.14 0.42 14.09
CA VAL A 160 3.65 -0.96 14.08
C VAL A 160 4.09 -1.40 15.47
N THR A 161 4.77 -0.53 16.22
CA THR A 161 5.18 -0.81 17.61
C THR A 161 3.96 -1.00 18.50
N LEU A 162 2.95 -0.13 18.37
CA LEU A 162 1.68 -0.26 19.10
C LEU A 162 1.00 -1.59 18.80
N LEU A 163 0.85 -1.96 17.52
CA LEU A 163 0.24 -3.24 17.11
C LEU A 163 1.00 -4.43 17.72
N SER A 164 2.33 -4.43 17.61
CA SER A 164 3.17 -5.50 18.17
C SER A 164 3.14 -5.55 19.70
N GLY A 165 3.01 -4.40 20.37
CA GLY A 165 2.87 -4.29 21.82
C GLY A 165 1.53 -4.82 22.32
N ILE A 166 0.43 -4.52 21.63
CA ILE A 166 -0.89 -5.10 21.94
C ILE A 166 -0.84 -6.61 21.77
N LEU A 167 -0.26 -7.11 20.68
CA LEU A 167 -0.10 -8.53 20.42
C LEU A 167 0.76 -9.20 21.50
N PHE A 168 1.85 -8.57 21.91
CA PHE A 168 2.71 -9.04 23.00
C PHE A 168 1.93 -9.20 24.32
N ILE A 169 1.17 -8.18 24.72
CA ILE A 169 0.36 -8.19 25.94
C ILE A 169 -0.71 -9.28 25.84
N MET A 170 -1.45 -9.35 24.73
CA MET A 170 -2.50 -10.34 24.53
C MET A 170 -1.95 -11.77 24.58
N LEU A 171 -0.88 -12.08 23.85
CA LEU A 171 -0.31 -13.44 23.84
C LEU A 171 0.40 -13.77 25.16
N GLY A 172 1.06 -12.79 25.78
CA GLY A 172 1.73 -12.97 27.06
C GLY A 172 0.75 -13.36 28.17
N LEU A 173 -0.43 -12.73 28.19
CA LEU A 173 -1.48 -12.97 29.17
C LEU A 173 -2.39 -14.16 28.80
N SER A 174 -2.61 -14.44 27.50
CA SER A 174 -3.51 -15.51 27.03
C SER A 174 -2.91 -16.92 27.11
N THR A 175 -1.58 -17.05 27.16
CA THR A 175 -0.92 -18.36 27.17
C THR A 175 -1.27 -19.19 28.42
N ASP A 176 -1.76 -18.54 29.49
CA ASP A 176 -2.11 -19.19 30.76
C ASP A 176 -3.57 -19.68 30.82
N SER A 177 -4.39 -19.47 29.76
CA SER A 177 -5.79 -19.92 29.72
C SER A 177 -5.97 -21.39 29.32
N ALA A 178 -4.92 -22.08 28.87
CA ALA A 178 -4.98 -23.51 28.56
C ALA A 178 -4.19 -24.31 29.61
N PRO A 179 -4.85 -24.97 30.58
CA PRO A 179 -4.17 -26.01 31.33
C PRO A 179 -3.68 -27.05 30.32
N SER A 180 -2.39 -27.36 30.32
CA SER A 180 -1.88 -28.47 29.51
C SER A 180 -2.57 -29.74 30.02
N LEU A 181 -3.56 -30.25 29.28
CA LEU A 181 -4.21 -31.55 29.52
C LEU A 181 -3.26 -32.73 29.23
N ILE A 182 -1.96 -32.54 29.43
CA ILE A 182 -1.00 -33.62 29.45
C ILE A 182 -1.14 -34.22 30.84
N SER A 183 -2.05 -35.18 30.95
CA SER A 183 -2.05 -36.11 32.08
C SER A 183 -0.66 -36.72 32.17
N SER A 184 0.00 -36.57 33.31
CA SER A 184 1.25 -37.27 33.59
C SER A 184 1.03 -38.75 33.31
N ARG A 185 1.72 -39.32 32.32
CA ARG A 185 1.69 -40.77 32.04
C ARG A 185 2.31 -41.60 33.18
N ALA A 186 2.93 -40.97 34.17
CA ALA A 186 3.42 -41.62 35.36
C ALA A 186 2.39 -41.49 36.50
N PRO A 187 2.06 -42.60 37.20
CA PRO A 187 1.26 -42.54 38.41
C PRO A 187 1.97 -41.67 39.46
N PRO A 188 1.21 -40.95 40.32
CA PRO A 188 1.80 -40.08 41.33
C PRO A 188 2.76 -40.87 42.23
N HIS A 189 3.88 -40.24 42.59
CA HIS A 189 5.00 -40.89 43.30
C HIS A 189 4.59 -41.55 44.63
N SER A 190 3.48 -41.10 45.22
CA SER A 190 2.83 -41.72 46.39
C SER A 190 2.31 -43.14 46.13
N MET A 191 1.91 -43.46 44.90
CA MET A 191 1.48 -44.80 44.49
C MET A 191 2.65 -45.74 44.17
N MET A 192 3.87 -45.19 44.04
CA MET A 192 5.05 -45.92 43.55
C MET A 192 6.06 -46.23 44.67
N GLY A 193 5.75 -45.87 45.93
CA GLY A 193 6.53 -46.24 47.12
C GLY A 193 7.94 -45.64 47.19
N LEU A 194 8.28 -44.68 46.32
CA LEU A 194 9.58 -44.02 46.29
C LEU A 194 9.61 -42.83 47.26
N PRO A 195 10.74 -42.60 47.96
CA PRO A 195 10.92 -41.37 48.74
C PRO A 195 10.77 -40.15 47.82
N SER A 196 10.07 -39.13 48.31
CA SER A 196 9.86 -37.88 47.59
C SER A 196 11.19 -37.29 47.12
N PHE A 197 11.25 -36.81 45.87
CA PHE A 197 12.46 -36.23 45.29
C PHE A 197 13.10 -35.20 46.25
N PRO A 198 14.45 -35.17 46.35
CA PRO A 198 15.15 -34.13 47.12
C PRO A 198 14.81 -32.74 46.55
N ALA A 199 14.85 -31.72 47.41
CA ALA A 199 14.47 -30.32 47.15
C ALA A 199 15.28 -29.61 46.03
N SER A 200 16.09 -30.31 45.24
CA SER A 200 16.93 -29.75 44.16
C SER A 200 16.15 -29.21 42.95
N LEU A 201 14.82 -29.23 42.96
CA LEU A 201 13.94 -28.57 41.99
C LEU A 201 13.41 -27.20 42.48
N GLU A 202 13.79 -26.74 43.68
CA GLU A 202 13.32 -25.46 44.28
C GLU A 202 13.67 -24.20 43.46
N GLY A 203 14.62 -24.29 42.51
CA GLY A 203 15.08 -23.13 41.75
C GLY A 203 14.24 -22.76 40.52
N TYR A 204 13.37 -23.64 40.01
CA TYR A 204 12.68 -23.38 38.75
C TYR A 204 11.33 -22.68 38.95
N LYS A 205 11.37 -21.34 38.99
CA LYS A 205 10.15 -20.51 39.04
C LYS A 205 9.56 -20.32 37.65
N TYR A 206 8.52 -21.10 37.32
CA TYR A 206 7.82 -21.05 36.02
C TYR A 206 7.02 -19.75 35.81
N VAL A 207 6.46 -19.19 36.88
CA VAL A 207 5.67 -17.95 36.88
C VAL A 207 6.58 -16.78 37.23
N VAL A 208 6.78 -15.87 36.28
CA VAL A 208 7.65 -14.70 36.47
C VAL A 208 6.93 -13.63 37.28
N LEU A 209 5.66 -13.37 36.95
CA LEU A 209 4.86 -12.30 37.53
C LEU A 209 3.42 -12.76 37.76
N LYS A 210 2.83 -12.38 38.89
CA LYS A 210 1.42 -12.62 39.23
C LYS A 210 0.73 -11.27 39.43
N LEU A 211 -0.17 -10.90 38.53
CA LEU A 211 -1.02 -9.71 38.60
C LEU A 211 -2.48 -10.17 38.74
N GLY A 212 -2.86 -10.61 39.94
CA GLY A 212 -4.23 -11.08 40.21
C GLY A 212 -4.59 -12.35 39.40
N PRO A 213 -5.71 -12.38 38.65
CA PRO A 213 -6.09 -13.54 37.83
C PRO A 213 -5.15 -13.75 36.64
N LEU A 214 -4.33 -12.74 36.31
CA LEU A 214 -3.36 -12.81 35.23
C LEU A 214 -2.01 -13.29 35.77
N GLN A 215 -1.55 -14.41 35.25
CA GLN A 215 -0.19 -14.89 35.48
C GLN A 215 0.63 -14.66 34.21
N LEU A 216 1.93 -14.42 34.37
CA LEU A 216 2.86 -14.31 33.26
C LEU A 216 3.91 -15.42 33.42
N THR A 217 3.80 -16.44 32.58
CA THR A 217 4.71 -17.58 32.57
C THR A 217 5.94 -17.32 31.72
N ARG A 218 7.06 -17.98 32.05
CA ARG A 218 8.30 -17.89 31.25
C ARG A 218 8.08 -18.35 29.80
N LYS A 219 7.19 -19.34 29.61
CA LYS A 219 6.80 -19.83 28.28
C LYS A 219 5.92 -18.82 27.53
N GLY A 220 4.90 -18.25 28.19
CA GLY A 220 4.07 -17.18 27.62
C GLY A 220 4.88 -15.97 27.20
N LEU A 221 5.81 -15.53 28.06
CA LEU A 221 6.74 -14.44 27.75
C LEU A 221 7.58 -14.74 26.49
N SER A 222 8.20 -15.92 26.40
CA SER A 222 9.03 -16.29 25.24
C SER A 222 8.24 -16.35 23.93
N THR A 223 7.02 -16.91 23.97
CA THR A 223 6.13 -16.99 22.80
C THR A 223 5.64 -15.60 22.39
N ALA A 224 5.23 -14.78 23.35
CA ALA A 224 4.79 -13.41 23.11
C ALA A 224 5.90 -12.53 22.54
N THR A 225 7.11 -12.57 23.08
CA THR A 225 8.23 -11.80 22.53
C THR A 225 8.55 -12.25 21.10
N THR A 226 8.48 -13.55 20.83
CA THR A 226 8.71 -14.11 19.50
C THR A 226 7.70 -13.60 18.47
N SER A 227 6.40 -13.69 18.78
CA SER A 227 5.33 -13.27 17.88
C SER A 227 5.33 -11.76 17.67
N ALA A 228 5.61 -10.97 18.72
CA ALA A 228 5.73 -9.52 18.63
C ALA A 228 6.89 -9.10 17.73
N CYS A 229 8.08 -9.69 17.91
CA CYS A 229 9.24 -9.41 17.06
C CYS A 229 9.00 -9.78 15.59
N LEU A 230 8.36 -10.93 15.33
CA LEU A 230 8.02 -11.38 13.98
C LEU A 230 7.06 -10.39 13.31
N THR A 231 5.98 -10.04 14.01
CA THR A 231 4.98 -9.10 13.52
C THR A 231 5.61 -7.76 13.18
N PHE A 232 6.41 -7.20 14.11
CA PHE A 232 7.12 -5.95 13.89
C PHE A 232 8.03 -6.03 12.65
N THR A 233 8.84 -7.10 12.53
CA THR A 233 9.79 -7.25 11.43
C THR A 233 9.07 -7.30 10.07
N ILE A 234 7.98 -8.08 9.96
CA ILE A 234 7.24 -8.23 8.70
C ILE A 234 6.63 -6.89 8.27
N PHE A 235 5.90 -6.22 9.16
CA PHE A 235 5.26 -4.96 8.82
C PHE A 235 6.28 -3.85 8.52
N GLN A 236 7.35 -3.77 9.32
CA GLN A 236 8.36 -2.73 9.14
C GLN A 236 9.19 -2.93 7.86
N SER A 237 9.59 -4.17 7.56
CA SER A 237 10.33 -4.48 6.31
C SER A 237 9.50 -4.20 5.06
N ALA A 238 8.22 -4.62 5.05
CA ALA A 238 7.30 -4.34 3.94
C ALA A 238 7.12 -2.83 3.72
N SER A 239 7.02 -2.06 4.79
CA SER A 239 6.79 -0.61 4.68
C SER A 239 8.04 0.16 4.23
N VAL A 240 9.24 -0.25 4.64
CA VAL A 240 10.50 0.29 4.07
C VAL A 240 10.60 -0.05 2.58
N PHE A 241 10.24 -1.27 2.18
CA PHE A 241 10.25 -1.66 0.77
C PHE A 241 9.27 -0.86 -0.09
N LEU A 242 8.03 -0.70 0.37
CA LEU A 242 6.98 0.06 -0.34
C LEU A 242 7.29 1.55 -0.44
N SER A 243 7.89 2.14 0.60
CA SER A 243 8.24 3.58 0.56
C SER A 243 9.41 3.88 -0.38
N THR A 244 10.30 2.92 -0.61
CA THR A 244 11.56 3.12 -1.38
C THR A 244 11.54 2.56 -2.80
N THR A 245 10.44 1.92 -3.21
CA THR A 245 10.34 1.24 -4.51
C THR A 245 9.05 1.64 -5.22
N THR A 246 9.15 2.07 -6.48
CA THR A 246 7.95 2.41 -7.26
C THR A 246 7.20 1.15 -7.71
N PRO A 247 5.88 1.22 -7.93
CA PRO A 247 5.11 0.06 -8.39
C PRO A 247 5.64 -0.56 -9.69
N GLU A 248 6.09 0.26 -10.65
CA GLU A 248 6.70 -0.22 -11.90
C GLU A 248 8.02 -0.97 -11.64
N GLN A 249 8.85 -0.49 -10.70
CA GLN A 249 10.08 -1.19 -10.28
C GLN A 249 9.78 -2.52 -9.57
N ILE A 250 8.69 -2.61 -8.81
CA ILE A 250 8.25 -3.86 -8.17
C ILE A 250 7.88 -4.90 -9.23
N ALA A 251 7.13 -4.52 -10.27
CA ALA A 251 6.79 -5.43 -11.38
C ALA A 251 8.04 -5.92 -12.13
N PHE A 252 9.05 -5.06 -12.29
CA PHE A 252 10.33 -5.45 -12.86
C PHE A 252 11.12 -6.43 -11.99
N ALA A 253 11.14 -6.22 -10.67
CA ALA A 253 11.72 -7.19 -9.75
C ALA A 253 10.97 -8.53 -9.84
N LEU A 254 9.64 -8.49 -9.85
CA LEU A 254 8.78 -9.66 -9.96
C LEU A 254 9.07 -10.49 -11.23
N ARG A 255 9.33 -9.84 -12.36
CA ARG A 255 9.72 -10.52 -13.61
C ARG A 255 10.91 -11.45 -13.42
N TRP A 256 11.93 -11.02 -12.68
CA TRP A 256 13.12 -11.83 -12.42
C TRP A 256 12.80 -13.04 -11.53
N PHE A 257 11.95 -12.86 -10.52
CA PHE A 257 11.53 -13.94 -9.61
C PHE A 257 10.59 -14.96 -10.27
N ILE A 258 9.75 -14.55 -11.23
CA ILE A 258 8.84 -15.43 -11.97
C ILE A 258 9.55 -16.08 -13.19
N SER A 259 10.68 -15.53 -13.64
CA SER A 259 11.47 -16.10 -14.76
C SER A 259 11.71 -17.61 -14.73
N PRO A 260 12.06 -18.27 -13.60
CA PRO A 260 12.24 -19.73 -13.58
C PRO A 260 10.95 -20.50 -13.91
N LEU A 261 9.79 -19.90 -13.70
CA LEU A 261 8.49 -20.50 -14.00
C LEU A 261 8.23 -20.58 -15.52
N ALA A 262 8.99 -19.85 -16.34
CA ALA A 262 8.93 -19.96 -17.79
C ALA A 262 9.30 -21.38 -18.28
N ASN A 263 10.19 -22.06 -17.56
CA ASN A 263 10.58 -23.44 -17.87
C ASN A 263 9.44 -24.44 -17.66
N LEU A 264 8.41 -24.06 -16.90
CA LEU A 264 7.20 -24.88 -16.67
C LEU A 264 6.08 -24.56 -17.68
N GLY A 265 6.37 -23.79 -18.73
CA GLY A 265 5.41 -23.42 -19.78
C GLY A 265 4.52 -22.21 -19.45
N VAL A 266 4.82 -21.45 -18.40
CA VAL A 266 4.06 -20.23 -18.05
C VAL A 266 4.51 -19.04 -18.93
N PRO A 267 3.59 -18.28 -19.56
CA PRO A 267 3.93 -17.12 -20.40
C PRO A 267 4.30 -15.89 -19.56
N VAL A 268 5.49 -15.91 -18.95
CA VAL A 268 5.96 -14.86 -18.02
C VAL A 268 5.99 -13.48 -18.68
N ALA A 269 6.35 -13.39 -19.97
CA ALA A 269 6.41 -12.11 -20.69
C ALA A 269 5.05 -11.41 -20.76
N GLU A 270 3.98 -12.15 -21.06
CA GLU A 270 2.62 -11.63 -21.18
C GLU A 270 2.05 -11.25 -19.79
N VAL A 271 2.31 -12.07 -18.78
CA VAL A 271 1.91 -11.77 -17.38
C VAL A 271 2.56 -10.47 -16.89
N ILE A 272 3.85 -10.26 -17.17
CA ILE A 272 4.53 -9.02 -16.77
C ILE A 272 4.06 -7.82 -17.60
N LEU A 273 3.81 -8.00 -18.90
CA LEU A 273 3.28 -6.93 -19.75
C LEU A 273 1.91 -6.45 -19.26
N THR A 274 1.00 -7.39 -19.00
CA THR A 274 -0.35 -7.08 -18.47
C THR A 274 -0.29 -6.42 -17.10
N LEU A 275 0.64 -6.84 -16.23
CA LEU A 275 0.89 -6.18 -14.94
C LEU A 275 1.43 -4.75 -15.09
N LEU A 276 2.41 -4.51 -15.96
CA LEU A 276 2.94 -3.16 -16.18
C LEU A 276 1.89 -2.23 -16.77
N LEU A 277 1.09 -2.74 -17.70
CA LEU A 277 -0.01 -2.01 -18.30
C LEU A 277 -1.07 -1.65 -17.25
N SER A 278 -1.44 -2.60 -16.37
CA SER A 278 -2.42 -2.35 -15.31
C SER A 278 -1.91 -1.35 -14.28
N LEU A 279 -0.63 -1.43 -13.88
CA LEU A 279 -0.01 -0.47 -12.97
C LEU A 279 0.04 0.95 -13.53
N ARG A 280 0.17 1.12 -14.84
CA ARG A 280 0.09 2.44 -15.47
C ARG A 280 -1.35 2.96 -15.53
N PHE A 281 -2.32 2.07 -15.77
CA PHE A 281 -3.72 2.45 -15.84
C PHE A 281 -4.42 2.60 -14.51
N ILE A 282 -3.83 2.14 -13.41
CA ILE A 282 -4.46 2.24 -12.08
C ILE A 282 -4.82 3.69 -11.72
N ASN A 283 -3.94 4.65 -12.03
CA ASN A 283 -4.19 6.08 -11.77
C ASN A 283 -5.35 6.60 -12.63
N LEU A 284 -5.37 6.24 -13.92
CA LEU A 284 -6.47 6.60 -14.82
C LEU A 284 -7.80 6.02 -14.32
N VAL A 285 -7.80 4.76 -13.89
CA VAL A 285 -9.00 4.11 -13.34
C VAL A 285 -9.46 4.83 -12.06
N PHE A 286 -8.55 5.21 -11.17
CA PHE A 286 -8.91 5.96 -9.98
C PHE A 286 -9.49 7.34 -10.28
N ASP A 287 -8.95 8.05 -11.27
CA ASP A 287 -9.50 9.33 -11.71
C ASP A 287 -10.89 9.16 -12.34
N GLU A 288 -11.10 8.13 -13.14
CA GLU A 288 -12.40 7.81 -13.73
C GLU A 288 -13.44 7.46 -12.66
N VAL A 289 -13.08 6.59 -11.71
CA VAL A 289 -13.88 6.24 -10.54
C VAL A 289 -14.28 7.50 -9.77
N ARG A 290 -13.31 8.40 -9.51
CA ARG A 290 -13.57 9.66 -8.80
C ARG A 290 -14.50 10.57 -9.59
N ASN A 291 -14.29 10.74 -10.90
CA ASN A 291 -15.11 11.59 -11.76
C ASN A 291 -16.56 11.09 -11.84
N VAL A 292 -16.76 9.78 -12.01
CA VAL A 292 -18.10 9.19 -12.02
C VAL A 292 -18.75 9.33 -10.63
N ALA A 293 -18.00 9.13 -9.54
CA ALA A 293 -18.54 9.27 -8.19
C ALA A 293 -19.02 10.71 -7.93
N LEU A 294 -18.19 11.70 -8.24
CA LEU A 294 -18.55 13.13 -8.13
C LEU A 294 -19.73 13.49 -9.03
N GLY A 295 -19.82 12.90 -10.23
CA GLY A 295 -20.94 13.09 -11.16
C GLY A 295 -22.26 12.47 -10.68
N ILE A 296 -22.22 11.44 -9.83
CA ILE A 296 -23.43 10.88 -9.19
C ILE A 296 -23.81 11.71 -7.96
N VAL A 297 -22.83 12.11 -7.15
CA VAL A 297 -23.06 12.94 -5.96
C VAL A 297 -23.60 14.34 -6.32
N SER A 298 -23.20 14.90 -7.47
CA SER A 298 -23.72 16.18 -7.96
C SER A 298 -25.17 16.11 -8.43
N ARG A 299 -25.69 14.91 -8.71
CA ARG A 299 -27.13 14.73 -8.94
C ARG A 299 -27.83 14.92 -7.61
N ARG A 300 -28.90 15.71 -7.61
CA ARG A 300 -29.73 15.95 -6.42
C ARG A 300 -30.53 14.70 -6.03
N ILE A 301 -29.81 13.69 -5.58
CA ILE A 301 -30.36 12.47 -4.99
C ILE A 301 -30.55 12.75 -3.50
N ASN A 302 -31.77 12.56 -2.98
CA ASN A 302 -32.07 12.70 -1.57
C ASN A 302 -31.56 11.48 -0.79
N TRP A 303 -30.25 11.43 -0.53
CA TRP A 303 -29.58 10.29 0.12
C TRP A 303 -30.15 9.93 1.51
N GLN A 304 -30.71 10.90 2.23
CA GLN A 304 -31.30 10.68 3.56
C GLN A 304 -32.64 9.94 3.54
N GLN A 305 -33.34 9.92 2.40
CA GLN A 305 -34.66 9.30 2.25
C GLN A 305 -34.60 7.93 1.56
N MET A 306 -33.41 7.48 1.12
CA MET A 306 -33.27 6.25 0.34
C MET A 306 -33.35 4.99 1.19
N THR A 307 -34.04 4.00 0.64
CA THR A 307 -34.01 2.63 1.16
C THR A 307 -32.71 1.92 0.75
N MET A 308 -32.36 0.83 1.45
CA MET A 308 -31.18 0.02 1.13
C MET A 308 -31.23 -0.55 -0.30
N LEU A 309 -32.42 -0.91 -0.80
CA LEU A 309 -32.59 -1.46 -2.14
C LEU A 309 -32.31 -0.41 -3.23
N GLU A 310 -32.82 0.81 -3.06
CA GLU A 310 -32.56 1.92 -3.98
C GLU A 310 -31.08 2.31 -4.00
N THR A 311 -30.42 2.25 -2.84
CA THR A 311 -28.97 2.48 -2.72
C THR A 311 -28.16 1.49 -3.56
N ILE A 312 -28.53 0.20 -3.52
CA ILE A 312 -27.86 -0.86 -4.27
C ILE A 312 -28.02 -0.64 -5.79
N ASP A 313 -29.20 -0.21 -6.25
CA ASP A 313 -29.43 0.05 -7.68
C ASP A 313 -28.58 1.25 -8.20
N VAL A 314 -28.47 2.31 -7.39
CA VAL A 314 -27.56 3.43 -7.68
C VAL A 314 -26.11 2.96 -7.75
N PHE A 315 -25.69 2.08 -6.82
CA PHE A 315 -24.34 1.50 -6.81
C PHE A 315 -24.08 0.61 -8.03
N PHE A 316 -25.05 -0.20 -8.45
CA PHE A 316 -24.93 -1.01 -9.66
C PHE A 316 -24.82 -0.13 -10.91
N THR A 317 -25.59 0.97 -10.97
CA THR A 317 -25.51 1.96 -12.05
C THR A 317 -24.15 2.67 -12.08
N TYR A 318 -23.57 2.98 -10.92
CA TYR A 318 -22.21 3.50 -10.79
C TYR A 318 -21.17 2.54 -11.36
N ILE A 319 -21.18 1.28 -10.92
CA ILE A 319 -20.26 0.23 -11.38
C ILE A 319 -20.37 0.03 -12.90
N ARG A 320 -21.60 -0.08 -13.42
CA ARG A 320 -21.86 -0.26 -14.86
C ARG A 320 -21.26 0.86 -15.71
N ARG A 321 -21.32 2.12 -15.24
CA ARG A 321 -20.69 3.26 -15.93
C ARG A 321 -19.18 3.17 -15.95
N ILE A 322 -18.57 2.85 -14.80
CA ILE A 322 -17.12 2.70 -14.69
C ILE A 322 -16.63 1.59 -15.62
N PHE A 323 -17.27 0.43 -15.62
CA PHE A 323 -16.89 -0.67 -16.51
C PHE A 323 -16.98 -0.26 -17.97
N ARG A 324 -18.08 0.39 -18.39
CA ARG A 324 -18.22 0.86 -19.77
C ARG A 324 -17.06 1.77 -20.18
N ASN A 325 -16.69 2.72 -19.32
CA ASN A 325 -15.62 3.66 -19.61
C ASN A 325 -14.24 2.97 -19.65
N ILE A 326 -13.95 2.07 -18.69
CA ILE A 326 -12.71 1.29 -18.67
C ILE A 326 -12.59 0.40 -19.92
N PHE A 327 -13.68 -0.24 -20.37
CA PHE A 327 -13.65 -1.05 -21.59
C PHE A 327 -13.38 -0.23 -22.84
N VAL A 328 -13.96 0.97 -22.96
CA VAL A 328 -13.66 1.89 -24.08
C VAL A 328 -12.18 2.26 -24.06
N HIS A 329 -11.61 2.57 -22.89
CA HIS A 329 -10.18 2.82 -22.79
C HIS A 329 -9.34 1.62 -23.20
N ALA A 330 -9.66 0.42 -22.68
CA ALA A 330 -8.95 -0.81 -23.02
C ALA A 330 -8.95 -1.07 -24.55
N GLU A 331 -10.09 -0.87 -25.21
CA GLU A 331 -10.21 -0.99 -26.67
C GLU A 331 -9.31 0.03 -27.40
N GLN A 332 -9.35 1.30 -27.01
CA GLN A 332 -8.50 2.34 -27.59
C GLN A 332 -7.01 2.03 -27.44
N ILE A 333 -6.60 1.53 -26.27
CA ILE A 333 -5.21 1.16 -25.99
C ILE A 333 -4.80 -0.05 -26.84
N SER A 334 -5.65 -1.08 -26.91
CA SER A 334 -5.41 -2.27 -27.72
C SER A 334 -5.22 -1.91 -29.20
N GLN A 335 -6.14 -1.13 -29.78
CA GLN A 335 -6.03 -0.67 -31.17
C GLN A 335 -4.76 0.15 -31.40
N ALA A 336 -4.44 1.05 -30.48
CA ALA A 336 -3.22 1.85 -30.56
C ALA A 336 -1.93 1.02 -30.39
N MET A 337 -1.98 -0.13 -29.73
CA MET A 337 -0.85 -1.08 -29.66
C MET A 337 -0.70 -1.85 -30.97
N ILE A 338 -1.80 -2.31 -31.58
CA ILE A 338 -1.80 -3.01 -32.87
C ILE A 338 -1.23 -2.10 -33.97
N VAL A 339 -1.68 -0.83 -34.04
CA VAL A 339 -1.19 0.15 -35.03
C VAL A 339 0.31 0.44 -34.88
N ARG A 340 0.84 0.40 -33.65
CA ARG A 340 2.28 0.52 -33.38
C ARG A 340 3.08 -0.75 -33.68
N GLY A 341 2.43 -1.81 -34.15
CA GLY A 341 3.08 -3.07 -34.53
C GLY A 341 3.25 -4.07 -33.39
N PHE A 342 2.49 -3.96 -32.29
CA PHE A 342 2.49 -4.98 -31.25
C PHE A 342 1.76 -6.25 -31.75
N ARG A 343 2.47 -7.39 -31.80
CA ARG A 343 1.97 -8.67 -32.32
C ARG A 343 1.66 -9.72 -31.24
N GLY A 344 1.90 -9.44 -29.97
CA GLY A 344 1.66 -10.38 -28.86
C GLY A 344 2.76 -11.44 -28.64
N ASP A 345 3.57 -11.77 -29.65
CA ASP A 345 4.59 -12.83 -29.52
C ASP A 345 5.75 -12.44 -28.59
N SER A 346 5.94 -13.22 -27.52
CA SER A 346 6.98 -13.03 -26.48
C SER A 346 8.43 -13.00 -27.02
N THR A 347 8.69 -13.67 -28.14
CA THR A 347 10.02 -13.72 -28.78
C THR A 347 10.35 -12.47 -29.58
N THR A 348 9.34 -11.69 -29.98
CA THR A 348 9.49 -10.57 -30.92
C THR A 348 9.62 -9.22 -30.24
N HIS A 349 9.25 -9.10 -28.96
CA HIS A 349 9.25 -7.83 -28.24
C HIS A 349 10.12 -7.85 -26.98
N LYS A 350 11.05 -6.89 -26.89
CA LYS A 350 11.82 -6.64 -25.66
C LYS A 350 11.15 -5.52 -24.88
N ILE A 351 10.71 -5.83 -23.66
CA ILE A 351 10.21 -4.82 -22.72
C ILE A 351 11.43 -4.11 -22.13
N PHE A 352 11.66 -2.87 -22.57
CA PHE A 352 12.64 -1.98 -21.99
C PHE A 352 11.99 -1.27 -20.79
N LEU A 353 12.42 -1.63 -19.58
CA LEU A 353 12.16 -0.81 -18.41
C LEU A 353 13.41 0.03 -18.16
N SER A 354 13.24 1.35 -18.12
CA SER A 354 14.27 2.24 -17.59
C SER A 354 14.34 2.01 -16.07
N ALA A 355 15.01 0.92 -15.67
CA ALA A 355 15.59 0.87 -14.35
C ALA A 355 16.74 1.88 -14.38
N ASP A 356 16.45 3.10 -13.93
CA ASP A 356 17.44 4.16 -13.80
C ASP A 356 18.71 3.57 -13.20
N SER A 357 19.83 3.86 -13.85
CA SER A 357 21.17 3.36 -13.58
C SER A 357 21.40 3.09 -12.10
N SER A 358 21.22 1.84 -11.68
CA SER A 358 21.61 1.45 -10.34
C SER A 358 23.08 1.76 -10.17
N SER A 359 23.42 2.46 -9.10
CA SER A 359 24.82 2.64 -8.77
C SER A 359 25.37 1.28 -8.37
N GLY A 360 26.21 0.67 -9.21
CA GLY A 360 26.72 -0.68 -8.93
C GLY A 360 27.35 -0.82 -7.54
N VAL A 361 27.95 0.27 -7.02
CA VAL A 361 28.47 0.34 -5.65
C VAL A 361 27.37 0.11 -4.60
N ALA A 362 26.18 0.69 -4.78
CA ALA A 362 25.08 0.52 -3.83
C ALA A 362 24.56 -0.91 -3.80
N ASP A 363 24.50 -1.57 -4.95
CA ASP A 363 24.09 -2.96 -5.06
C ASP A 363 25.07 -3.89 -4.33
N TYR A 364 26.38 -3.70 -4.52
CA TYR A 364 27.40 -4.47 -3.81
C TYR A 364 27.31 -4.31 -2.30
N ILE A 365 27.15 -3.07 -1.81
CA ILE A 365 27.00 -2.80 -0.37
C ILE A 365 25.70 -3.44 0.16
N SER A 366 24.60 -3.35 -0.58
CA SER A 366 23.32 -3.94 -0.18
C SER A 366 23.38 -5.47 -0.10
N ILE A 367 24.00 -6.12 -1.10
CA ILE A 367 24.23 -7.56 -1.12
C ILE A 367 25.14 -7.97 0.04
N SER A 368 26.25 -7.26 0.27
CA SER A 368 27.16 -7.54 1.38
C SER A 368 26.46 -7.40 2.73
N CYS A 369 25.61 -6.38 2.91
CA CYS A 369 24.81 -6.19 4.11
C CYS A 369 23.83 -7.35 4.33
N LEU A 370 23.14 -7.80 3.26
CA LEU A 370 22.24 -8.93 3.30
C LEU A 370 22.96 -10.21 3.72
N PHE A 371 24.11 -10.53 3.10
CA PHE A 371 24.92 -11.68 3.49
C PHE A 371 25.43 -11.58 4.93
N GLY A 372 25.87 -10.40 5.37
CA GLY A 372 26.28 -10.17 6.76
C GLY A 372 25.14 -10.41 7.75
N LEU A 373 23.91 -9.99 7.43
CA LEU A 373 22.73 -10.18 8.27
C LEU A 373 22.35 -11.66 8.36
N ILE A 374 22.37 -12.39 7.23
CA ILE A 374 22.17 -13.86 7.23
C ILE A 374 23.23 -14.54 8.08
N ALA A 375 24.51 -14.22 7.84
CA ALA A 375 25.63 -14.80 8.57
C ALA A 375 25.49 -14.57 10.07
N LEU A 376 25.21 -13.33 10.50
CA LEU A 376 25.03 -12.98 11.90
C LEU A 376 23.93 -13.79 12.59
N VAL A 377 22.82 -14.09 11.89
CA VAL A 377 21.73 -14.90 12.44
C VAL A 377 22.05 -16.40 12.43
N THR A 378 22.80 -16.89 11.45
CA THR A 378 23.14 -18.33 11.34
C THR A 378 24.34 -18.75 12.19
N LEU A 379 25.35 -17.89 12.32
CA LEU A 379 26.62 -18.17 13.01
C LEU A 379 26.44 -18.67 14.45
N PRO A 380 25.60 -18.08 15.32
CA PRO A 380 25.44 -18.57 16.68
C PRO A 380 24.87 -19.99 16.75
N LYS A 381 24.16 -20.48 15.73
CA LYS A 381 23.72 -21.88 15.71
C LYS A 381 24.86 -22.85 15.45
N TYR A 382 25.80 -22.46 14.59
CA TYR A 382 26.98 -23.26 14.28
C TYR A 382 28.03 -23.22 15.41
N LEU A 383 28.03 -22.18 16.24
CA LEU A 383 29.00 -22.02 17.33
C LEU A 383 28.58 -22.71 18.64
N ILE A 384 27.30 -23.09 18.76
CA ILE A 384 26.71 -23.74 19.94
C ILE A 384 26.57 -25.26 19.75
N GLN A 385 26.81 -25.76 18.52
CA GLN A 385 26.73 -27.16 18.14
C GLN A 385 28.14 -27.72 17.96
#